data_AF-A0A6P7H986-F1
#
_entry.id   AF-A0A6P7H986-F1
#
_cell.length_a   1.000
_cell.length_b   1.000
_cell.length_c   1.000
_cell.angle_alpha   90.00
_cell.angle_beta   90.00
_cell.angle_gamma   90.00
#
_symmetry.space_group_name_H-M   'P 1'
#
loop_
_entity.id
_entity.type
_entity.pdbx_description
1 polymer ?
#
loop_
_entity_poly.entity_id
_entity_poly.type
_entity_poly.pdbx_seq_one_letter_code
_entity_poly.pdbx_strand_id
1 'polypeptide(L)'
;MLKIKARRTCRGKFKELRLLTVAGLYIYECLLFLFKNRDRFTHSEPKHSIPTRYVGLNFPIHRLVATERGPTYSCIKFFNKLPVRIKLQQNFNIFRTEIKSILLDLEPYSVYEFLNHTF
;
A
#
# COMPACT_ATOMS: atom_id res chain seq x y z
N MET A 1 23.05 -0.30 -20.83
CA MET A 1 23.54 -0.08 -19.44
C MET A 1 23.04 1.27 -18.94
N LEU A 2 22.55 1.39 -17.71
CA LEU A 2 21.73 2.52 -17.23
C LEU A 2 22.40 3.91 -17.15
N LYS A 3 23.65 4.10 -17.60
CA LYS A 3 24.40 5.38 -17.58
C LYS A 3 24.34 6.13 -16.22
N ILE A 4 24.20 5.42 -15.09
CA ILE A 4 24.24 5.99 -13.75
C ILE A 4 25.69 5.96 -13.25
N LYS A 5 26.21 7.09 -12.77
CA LYS A 5 27.54 7.15 -12.15
C LYS A 5 27.53 6.41 -10.81
N ALA A 6 28.61 5.71 -10.48
CA ALA A 6 28.74 5.01 -9.20
C ALA A 6 28.47 5.96 -8.02
N ARG A 7 27.80 5.46 -6.97
CA ARG A 7 27.42 6.19 -5.74
C ARG A 7 26.49 7.40 -5.95
N ARG A 8 25.91 7.59 -7.14
CA ARG A 8 24.81 8.55 -7.34
C ARG A 8 23.49 7.91 -6.95
N THR A 9 22.54 8.76 -6.54
CA THR A 9 21.18 8.34 -6.25
C THR A 9 20.51 7.76 -7.50
N CYS A 10 19.74 6.68 -7.31
CA CYS A 10 18.89 6.11 -8.35
C CYS A 10 17.49 6.74 -8.38
N ARG A 11 17.20 7.71 -7.49
CA ARG A 11 15.91 8.41 -7.43
C ARG A 11 15.60 9.07 -8.77
N GLY A 12 14.37 8.89 -9.25
CA GLY A 12 13.89 9.27 -10.57
C GLY A 12 14.03 8.16 -11.61
N LYS A 13 15.01 7.26 -11.48
CA LYS A 13 15.29 6.25 -12.51
C LYS A 13 14.30 5.10 -12.51
N PHE A 14 13.80 4.70 -11.34
CA PHE A 14 12.77 3.67 -11.28
C PHE A 14 11.49 4.17 -11.95
N LYS A 15 11.11 5.43 -11.72
CA LYS A 15 9.99 6.08 -12.41
C LYS A 15 10.19 6.17 -13.92
N GLU A 16 11.37 6.63 -14.38
CA GLU A 16 11.73 6.70 -15.81
C GLU A 16 11.63 5.33 -16.50
N LEU A 17 12.09 4.28 -15.84
CA LEU A 17 12.07 2.90 -16.36
C LEU A 17 10.73 2.19 -16.17
N ARG A 18 9.75 2.84 -15.52
CA ARG A 18 8.47 2.24 -15.10
C ARG A 18 8.66 0.97 -14.24
N LEU A 19 9.65 1.00 -13.37
CA LEU A 19 9.96 -0.04 -12.40
C LEU A 19 9.56 0.40 -10.99
N LEU A 20 9.11 -0.55 -10.18
CA LEU A 20 8.89 -0.32 -8.75
C LEU A 20 10.22 -0.47 -7.99
N THR A 21 10.41 0.37 -6.99
CA THR A 21 11.46 0.19 -5.98
C THR A 21 11.18 -1.04 -5.12
N VAL A 22 12.15 -1.50 -4.33
CA VAL A 22 11.95 -2.63 -3.41
C VAL A 22 10.83 -2.33 -2.40
N ALA A 23 10.81 -1.12 -1.83
CA ALA A 23 9.73 -0.71 -0.93
C ALA A 23 8.38 -0.63 -1.67
N GLY A 24 8.36 -0.11 -2.90
CA GLY A 24 7.18 -0.09 -3.75
C GLY A 24 6.64 -1.50 -4.05
N LEU A 25 7.51 -2.46 -4.37
CA LEU A 25 7.14 -3.86 -4.56
C LEU A 25 6.52 -4.47 -3.31
N TYR A 26 7.14 -4.25 -2.14
CA TYR A 26 6.61 -4.75 -0.87
C TYR A 26 5.21 -4.20 -0.59
N ILE A 27 5.02 -2.88 -0.75
CA ILE A 27 3.71 -2.23 -0.55
C ILE A 27 2.69 -2.75 -1.57
N TYR A 28 3.08 -2.86 -2.83
CA TYR A 28 2.24 -3.35 -3.92
C TYR A 28 1.71 -4.76 -3.63
N GLU A 29 2.61 -5.70 -3.30
CA GLU A 29 2.22 -7.08 -2.98
C GLU A 29 1.34 -7.16 -1.73
N CYS A 30 1.61 -6.37 -0.69
CA CYS A 30 0.75 -6.29 0.49
C CYS A 30 -0.68 -5.84 0.13
N LEU A 31 -0.81 -4.80 -0.71
CA LEU A 31 -2.10 -4.28 -1.14
C LEU A 31 -2.86 -5.28 -2.01
N LEU A 32 -2.18 -5.95 -2.94
CA LEU A 32 -2.80 -6.99 -3.77
C LEU A 32 -3.21 -8.20 -2.94
N PHE A 33 -2.37 -8.62 -1.99
CA PHE A 33 -2.66 -9.72 -1.09
C PHE A 33 -3.92 -9.44 -0.28
N LEU A 34 -4.02 -8.24 0.32
CA LEU A 34 -5.20 -7.83 1.08
C LEU A 34 -6.45 -7.83 0.20
N PHE A 35 -6.37 -7.25 -1.01
CA PHE A 35 -7.51 -7.18 -1.91
C PHE A 35 -8.03 -8.57 -2.31
N LYS A 36 -7.13 -9.51 -2.60
CA LYS A 36 -7.49 -10.88 -3.00
C LYS A 36 -8.02 -11.73 -1.85
N ASN A 37 -7.59 -11.44 -0.62
CA ASN A 37 -7.91 -12.24 0.56
C ASN A 37 -8.74 -11.43 1.57
N ARG A 38 -9.69 -10.60 1.09
CA ARG A 38 -10.50 -9.71 1.94
C ARG A 38 -11.23 -10.47 3.06
N ASP A 39 -11.61 -11.72 2.80
CA ASP A 39 -12.20 -12.67 3.75
C ASP A 39 -11.36 -12.80 5.04
N ARG A 40 -10.03 -12.79 4.93
CA ARG A 40 -9.09 -12.88 6.07
C ARG A 40 -9.02 -11.59 6.89
N PHE A 41 -9.52 -10.49 6.35
CA PHE A 41 -9.55 -9.17 6.97
C PHE A 41 -10.97 -8.76 7.42
N THR A 42 -11.95 -9.65 7.34
CA THR A 42 -13.35 -9.39 7.74
C THR A 42 -13.48 -8.89 9.19
N HIS A 43 -12.68 -9.41 10.12
CA HIS A 43 -12.62 -8.91 11.50
C HIS A 43 -12.17 -7.45 11.61
N SER A 44 -11.50 -6.95 10.58
CA SER A 44 -11.02 -5.57 10.44
C SER A 44 -12.03 -4.69 9.70
N GLU A 45 -13.16 -5.22 9.23
CA GLU A 45 -14.18 -4.37 8.61
C GLU A 45 -14.91 -3.51 9.65
N PRO A 46 -15.38 -2.30 9.26
CA PRO A 46 -16.22 -1.49 10.12
C PRO A 46 -17.50 -2.25 10.52
N LYS A 47 -17.77 -2.37 11.82
CA LYS A 47 -18.99 -3.03 12.34
C LYS A 47 -20.28 -2.26 12.08
N HIS A 48 -20.21 -1.11 11.41
CA HIS A 48 -21.34 -0.23 11.13
C HIS A 48 -21.64 -0.21 9.64
N SER A 49 -22.90 -0.44 9.28
CA SER A 49 -23.40 -0.56 7.91
C SER A 49 -23.32 0.73 7.09
N ILE A 50 -23.10 1.88 7.75
CA ILE A 50 -23.01 3.20 7.12
C ILE A 50 -21.68 3.85 7.52
N PRO A 51 -20.72 4.03 6.60
CA PRO A 51 -19.47 4.72 6.90
C PRO A 51 -19.73 6.23 7.01
N THR A 52 -19.98 6.73 8.22
CA THR A 52 -20.29 8.15 8.45
C THR A 52 -19.05 9.05 8.58
N ARG A 53 -17.84 8.50 8.75
CA ARG A 53 -16.60 9.30 8.94
C ARG A 53 -15.31 8.74 8.33
N TYR A 54 -15.17 7.43 8.14
CA TYR A 54 -13.92 6.81 7.69
C TYR A 54 -14.17 5.56 6.84
N VAL A 55 -13.60 5.54 5.64
CA VAL A 55 -13.55 4.36 4.78
C VAL A 55 -12.16 3.75 4.93
N GLY A 56 -12.04 2.78 5.84
CA GLY A 56 -10.83 2.00 6.04
C GLY A 56 -11.06 0.86 7.03
N LEU A 57 -10.05 0.02 7.18
CA LEU A 57 -10.08 -1.18 8.01
C LEU A 57 -9.63 -0.84 9.43
N ASN A 58 -10.28 -1.43 10.42
CA ASN A 58 -9.88 -1.40 11.81
C ASN A 58 -8.62 -2.25 12.01
N PHE A 59 -7.70 -1.79 12.86
CA PHE A 59 -6.59 -2.65 13.26
C PHE A 59 -7.10 -3.74 14.21
N PRO A 60 -6.57 -4.97 14.13
CA PRO A 60 -6.92 -6.03 15.08
C PRO A 60 -6.53 -5.60 16.49
N ILE A 61 -7.32 -5.97 17.51
CA ILE A 61 -6.97 -5.72 18.91
C ILE A 61 -5.81 -6.65 19.27
N HIS A 62 -4.69 -6.09 19.73
CA HIS A 62 -3.51 -6.87 20.09
C HIS A 62 -2.77 -6.21 21.26
N ARG A 63 -2.03 -7.01 22.03
CA ARG A 63 -1.24 -6.57 23.19
C ARG A 63 0.27 -6.48 22.88
N LEU A 64 0.73 -7.16 21.84
CA LEU A 64 2.14 -7.34 21.54
C LEU A 64 2.56 -6.54 20.30
N VAL A 65 3.67 -5.81 20.40
CA VAL A 65 4.31 -5.09 19.28
C VAL A 65 4.72 -6.06 18.15
N ALA A 66 4.96 -7.34 18.46
CA ALA A 66 5.22 -8.35 17.45
C ALA A 66 4.07 -8.47 16.43
N THR A 67 2.82 -8.27 16.86
CA THR A 67 1.65 -8.29 15.98
C THR A 67 1.64 -7.08 15.04
N GLU A 68 2.08 -5.91 15.50
CA GLU A 68 2.22 -4.70 14.66
C GLU A 68 3.26 -4.86 13.56
N ARG A 69 4.30 -5.68 13.81
CA ARG A 69 5.35 -6.01 12.84
C ARG A 69 4.91 -7.07 11.84
N GLY A 70 3.72 -7.65 12.02
CA GLY A 70 3.19 -8.68 11.14
C GLY A 70 2.81 -8.15 9.74
N PRO A 71 2.81 -9.03 8.72
CA PRO A 71 2.45 -8.64 7.36
C PRO A 71 0.99 -8.20 7.25
N THR A 72 0.07 -8.81 8.01
CA THR A 72 -1.36 -8.45 8.02
C THR A 72 -1.58 -7.02 8.52
N TYR A 73 -0.88 -6.61 9.57
CA TYR A 73 -0.93 -5.26 10.10
C TYR A 73 -0.39 -4.24 9.08
N SER A 74 0.72 -4.58 8.42
CA SER A 74 1.29 -3.75 7.33
C SER A 74 0.31 -3.57 6.17
N CYS A 75 -0.38 -4.65 5.77
CA CYS A 75 -1.39 -4.59 4.71
C CYS A 75 -2.53 -3.60 5.06
N ILE A 76 -3.09 -3.70 6.27
CA ILE A 76 -4.12 -2.78 6.76
C ILE A 76 -3.60 -1.35 6.76
N LYS A 77 -2.39 -1.13 7.29
CA LYS A 77 -1.77 0.19 7.37
C LYS A 77 -1.60 0.83 6.00
N PHE A 78 -1.15 0.07 5.01
CA PHE A 78 -0.99 0.57 3.65
C PHE A 78 -2.33 0.85 2.98
N PHE A 79 -3.30 -0.05 3.13
CA PHE A 79 -4.63 0.11 2.55
C PHE A 79 -5.32 1.36 3.11
N ASN A 80 -5.24 1.57 4.42
CA ASN A 80 -5.83 2.71 5.12
C ASN A 80 -5.26 4.05 4.69
N LYS A 81 -4.04 4.07 4.17
CA LYS A 81 -3.39 5.28 3.67
C LYS A 81 -3.88 5.69 2.28
N LEU A 82 -4.45 4.76 1.50
CA LEU A 82 -4.94 5.04 0.14
C LEU A 82 -6.11 6.04 0.10
N PRO A 83 -6.30 6.76 -1.01
CA PRO A 83 -7.48 7.60 -1.21
C PRO A 83 -8.77 6.76 -1.29
N VAL A 84 -9.88 7.34 -0.86
CA VAL A 84 -11.19 6.68 -0.74
C VAL A 84 -11.63 6.03 -2.05
N ARG A 85 -11.43 6.72 -3.18
CA ARG A 85 -11.65 6.23 -4.55
C ARG A 85 -11.16 4.79 -4.75
N ILE A 86 -9.94 4.52 -4.29
CA ILE A 86 -9.25 3.24 -4.57
C ILE A 86 -9.69 2.18 -3.57
N LYS A 87 -9.95 2.57 -2.33
CA LYS A 87 -10.46 1.66 -1.30
C LYS A 87 -11.82 1.07 -1.65
N LEU A 88 -12.66 1.87 -2.33
CA LEU A 88 -14.00 1.48 -2.81
C LEU A 88 -13.96 0.67 -4.11
N GLN A 89 -12.79 0.49 -4.72
CA GLN A 89 -12.68 -0.32 -5.92
C GLN A 89 -13.03 -1.78 -5.63
N GLN A 90 -13.88 -2.36 -6.47
CA GLN A 90 -14.30 -3.77 -6.39
C GLN A 90 -13.62 -4.63 -7.45
N ASN A 91 -13.19 -4.03 -8.56
CA ASN A 91 -12.51 -4.74 -9.62
C ASN A 91 -11.00 -4.86 -9.33
N PHE A 92 -10.53 -6.10 -9.16
CA PHE A 92 -9.13 -6.40 -8.89
C PHE A 92 -8.16 -5.84 -9.97
N ASN A 93 -8.52 -5.94 -11.25
CA ASN A 93 -7.64 -5.49 -12.34
C ASN A 93 -7.49 -3.97 -12.35
N ILE A 94 -8.58 -3.25 -12.04
CA ILE A 94 -8.55 -1.79 -11.92
C ILE A 94 -7.71 -1.40 -10.70
N PHE A 95 -7.98 -1.99 -9.53
CA PHE A 95 -7.21 -1.75 -8.30
C PHE A 95 -5.72 -2.01 -8.51
N ARG A 96 -5.37 -3.15 -9.10
CA ARG A 96 -3.99 -3.53 -9.42
C ARG A 96 -3.29 -2.48 -10.28
N THR A 97 -3.96 -1.99 -11.31
CA THR A 97 -3.40 -1.03 -12.25
C THR A 97 -3.23 0.35 -11.58
N GLU A 98 -4.23 0.79 -10.81
CA GLU A 98 -4.18 2.06 -10.09
C GLU A 98 -3.07 2.09 -9.04
N ILE A 99 -2.96 1.05 -8.20
CA ILE A 99 -1.89 0.97 -7.18
C ILE A 99 -0.52 0.97 -7.85
N LYS A 100 -0.35 0.22 -8.95
CA LYS A 100 0.91 0.21 -9.68
C LYS A 100 1.26 1.61 -10.18
N SER A 101 0.31 2.33 -10.77
CA SER A 101 0.53 3.70 -11.23
C SER A 101 0.97 4.63 -10.09
N ILE A 102 0.26 4.60 -8.96
CA ILE A 102 0.57 5.44 -7.80
C ILE A 102 1.97 5.18 -7.26
N LEU A 103 2.36 3.90 -7.14
CA LEU A 103 3.66 3.55 -6.60
C LEU A 103 4.81 3.85 -7.58
N LEU A 104 4.55 3.77 -8.89
CA LEU A 104 5.49 4.22 -9.91
C LEU A 104 5.67 5.74 -9.86
N ASP A 105 4.59 6.48 -9.67
CA ASP A 105 4.63 7.95 -9.62
C ASP A 105 5.29 8.48 -8.36
N LEU A 106 5.01 7.84 -7.22
CA LEU A 106 5.59 8.15 -5.92
C LEU A 106 7.07 7.74 -5.81
N GLU A 107 7.44 6.61 -6.42
CA GLU A 107 8.77 6.01 -6.34
C GLU A 107 9.32 5.92 -4.89
N PRO A 108 8.62 5.24 -3.96
CA PRO A 108 8.99 5.25 -2.55
C PRO A 108 10.26 4.44 -2.29
N TYR A 109 11.27 5.00 -1.65
CA TYR A 109 12.49 4.27 -1.27
C TYR A 109 12.39 3.63 0.12
N SER A 110 11.36 3.97 0.88
CA SER A 110 11.03 3.35 2.16
C SER A 110 9.52 3.28 2.37
N VAL A 111 9.10 2.41 3.28
CA VAL A 111 7.70 2.36 3.74
C VAL A 111 7.27 3.68 4.38
N TYR A 112 8.20 4.35 5.07
CA TYR A 112 7.95 5.64 5.70
C TYR A 112 7.58 6.72 4.68
N GLU A 113 8.26 6.77 3.54
CA GLU A 113 7.92 7.74 2.48
C GLU A 113 6.50 7.56 1.96
N PHE A 114 6.05 6.31 1.77
CA PHE A 114 4.67 6.03 1.38
C PHE A 114 3.65 6.45 2.44
N LEU A 115 3.92 6.16 3.71
CA LEU A 115 2.99 6.47 4.79
C LEU A 115 2.84 7.98 5.05
N ASN A 116 3.87 8.77 4.77
CA ASN A 116 3.84 10.23 4.93
C ASN A 116 3.44 10.99 3.68
N HIS A 117 3.34 10.33 2.53
CA HIS A 117 2.88 10.96 1.29
C HIS A 117 1.42 11.43 1.39
N THR A 118 1.08 12.59 0.81
CA THR A 118 -0.30 13.11 0.74
C THR A 118 -0.91 12.80 -0.62
N PHE A 119 -2.07 12.13 -0.64
CA PHE A 119 -2.79 11.76 -1.86
C PHE A 119 -3.84 12.78 -2.29
#